data_AF-A0A1S1J694-F1
#
_entry.id   AF-A0A1S1J694-F1
#
_cell.length_a   1.000
_cell.length_b   1.000
_cell.length_c   1.000
_cell.angle_alpha   90.00
_cell.angle_beta   90.00
_cell.angle_gamma   90.00
#
_symmetry.space_group_name_H-M   'P 1'
#
loop_
_entity.id
_entity.type
_entity.pdbx_description
1 polymer ?
#
loop_
_entity_poly.entity_id
_entity_poly.type
_entity_poly.pdbx_seq_one_letter_code
_entity_poly.pdbx_strand_id
1 'polypeptide(L)'
;MKKILLISLLVLSCNTNKTAQPIDCIENIEYTEFSNENQPTVILDIKINDLSTIKKLENKKLREFIIYSIKKEDRNYFFYEVWKTPIRKENTFSFIIRTNYFSQNISDKEKRIWNKDNITKALSGDVGLIFDKDTIHVKPSKDREITIQLLND
;
A
#
# COMPACT_ATOMS: atom_id res chain seq x y z
N MET A 1 24.30 -48.98 40.14
CA MET A 1 24.55 -48.93 38.69
C MET A 1 23.41 -48.17 38.03
N LYS A 2 23.61 -46.89 37.70
CA LYS A 2 22.56 -46.02 37.15
C LYS A 2 22.47 -46.24 35.63
N LYS A 3 21.29 -46.68 35.17
CA LYS A 3 20.91 -46.73 33.74
C LYS A 3 20.78 -45.28 33.24
N ILE A 4 21.59 -44.91 32.26
CA ILE A 4 21.38 -43.69 31.48
C ILE A 4 20.57 -44.11 30.26
N LEU A 5 19.27 -43.81 30.29
CA LEU A 5 18.38 -43.94 29.14
C LEU A 5 18.50 -42.63 28.35
N LEU A 6 19.27 -42.64 27.26
CA LEU A 6 19.38 -41.50 26.36
C LEU A 6 18.11 -41.45 25.48
N ILE A 7 17.14 -40.62 25.87
CA ILE A 7 16.00 -40.30 25.00
C ILE A 7 16.48 -39.23 24.03
N SER A 8 16.85 -39.65 22.82
CA SER A 8 17.07 -38.74 21.70
C SER A 8 15.73 -38.16 21.25
N LEU A 9 15.40 -36.97 21.76
CA LEU A 9 14.40 -36.11 21.13
C LEU A 9 14.96 -35.67 19.77
N LEU A 10 14.55 -36.37 18.72
CA LEU A 10 14.54 -35.85 17.36
C LEU A 10 13.59 -34.65 17.35
N VAL A 11 14.18 -33.47 17.59
CA VAL A 11 13.51 -32.20 17.35
C VAL A 11 13.32 -32.13 15.82
N LEU A 12 12.15 -32.56 15.36
CA LEU A 12 11.67 -32.27 14.02
C LEU A 12 11.56 -30.75 13.92
N SER A 13 12.67 -30.12 13.51
CA SER A 13 12.73 -28.74 13.07
C SER A 13 11.81 -28.64 11.84
N CYS A 14 10.57 -28.25 12.09
CA CYS A 14 9.60 -27.91 11.07
C CYS A 14 10.11 -26.66 10.33
N ASN A 15 10.89 -26.87 9.27
CA ASN A 15 11.45 -25.79 8.47
C ASN A 15 10.39 -25.35 7.44
N THR A 16 9.31 -24.74 7.92
CA THR A 16 8.31 -24.12 7.04
C THR A 16 8.74 -22.70 6.70
N ASN A 17 9.81 -22.59 5.90
CA ASN A 17 10.06 -21.38 5.13
C ASN A 17 9.09 -21.33 3.94
N LYS A 18 7.78 -21.31 4.23
CA LYS A 18 6.82 -20.66 3.35
C LYS A 18 6.88 -19.21 3.79
N THR A 19 7.40 -18.33 2.94
CA THR A 19 7.29 -16.87 3.13
C THR A 19 5.81 -16.56 3.32
N ALA A 20 5.37 -16.46 4.58
CA ALA A 20 4.01 -16.15 4.93
C ALA A 20 3.71 -14.77 4.35
N GLN A 21 2.59 -14.63 3.64
CA GLN A 21 2.13 -13.31 3.25
C GLN A 21 2.01 -12.43 4.50
N PRO A 22 2.33 -11.13 4.40
CA PRO A 22 2.10 -10.20 5.50
C PRO A 22 0.64 -10.28 5.97
N ILE A 23 0.41 -10.11 7.28
CA ILE A 23 -0.95 -10.11 7.85
C ILE A 23 -1.83 -9.05 7.18
N ASP A 24 -1.25 -7.88 6.94
CA ASP A 24 -1.85 -6.79 6.19
C ASP A 24 -1.00 -6.51 4.94
N CYS A 25 -1.61 -6.48 3.76
CA CYS A 25 -0.89 -6.34 2.50
C CYS A 25 -1.64 -5.53 1.44
N ILE A 26 -0.89 -4.88 0.56
CA ILE A 26 -1.43 -4.20 -0.62
C ILE A 26 -1.71 -5.25 -1.69
N GLU A 27 -2.96 -5.39 -2.13
CA GLU A 27 -3.36 -6.37 -3.15
C GLU A 27 -3.48 -5.75 -4.54
N ASN A 28 -3.91 -4.50 -4.64
CA ASN A 28 -4.07 -3.83 -5.93
C ASN A 28 -3.76 -2.33 -5.81
N ILE A 29 -3.18 -1.78 -6.88
CA ILE A 29 -3.01 -0.35 -7.09
C ILE A 29 -3.51 -0.02 -8.49
N GLU A 30 -4.51 0.84 -8.59
CA GLU A 30 -5.00 1.37 -9.86
C GLU A 30 -4.64 2.85 -9.97
N TYR A 31 -4.08 3.25 -11.10
CA TYR A 31 -3.89 4.64 -11.47
C TYR A 31 -4.77 4.94 -12.69
N THR A 32 -5.55 6.02 -12.59
CA THR A 32 -6.38 6.51 -13.68
C THR A 32 -6.13 8.00 -13.88
N GLU A 33 -5.76 8.36 -15.10
CA GLU A 33 -5.73 9.75 -15.55
C GLU A 33 -7.12 10.12 -16.08
N PHE A 34 -7.86 10.95 -15.35
CA PHE A 34 -9.18 11.41 -15.78
C PHE A 34 -9.06 12.70 -16.59
N SER A 35 -9.60 12.72 -17.80
CA SER A 35 -9.67 13.91 -18.66
C SER A 35 -10.58 15.01 -18.11
N ASN A 36 -11.56 14.65 -17.27
CA ASN A 36 -12.66 15.55 -16.90
C ASN A 36 -12.59 16.07 -15.45
N GLU A 37 -11.82 15.43 -14.55
CA GLU A 37 -11.72 15.82 -13.13
C GLU A 37 -10.48 16.68 -12.80
N ASN A 38 -9.69 17.08 -13.81
CA ASN A 38 -8.48 17.92 -13.70
C ASN A 38 -7.35 17.36 -12.80
N GLN A 39 -7.50 16.16 -12.20
CA GLN A 39 -6.49 15.55 -11.34
C GLN A 39 -6.47 14.02 -11.49
N PRO A 40 -5.31 13.42 -11.79
CA PRO A 40 -5.13 11.98 -11.71
C PRO A 40 -5.53 11.39 -10.35
N THR A 41 -5.97 10.14 -10.36
CA THR A 41 -6.39 9.41 -9.16
C THR A 41 -5.63 8.09 -9.05
N VAL A 42 -5.23 7.77 -7.82
CA VAL A 42 -4.73 6.46 -7.43
C VAL A 42 -5.75 5.82 -6.51
N ILE A 43 -6.23 4.63 -6.87
CA ILE A 43 -7.03 3.76 -6.00
C ILE A 43 -6.09 2.69 -5.45
N LEU A 44 -6.10 2.53 -4.14
CA LEU A 44 -5.27 1.55 -3.45
C LEU A 44 -6.13 0.58 -2.66
N ASP A 45 -6.02 -0.70 -2.97
CA ASP A 45 -6.70 -1.76 -2.24
C ASP A 45 -5.74 -2.46 -1.28
N ILE A 46 -6.04 -2.34 0.00
CA ILE A 46 -5.27 -2.98 1.06
C ILE A 46 -6.14 -4.04 1.74
N LYS A 47 -5.65 -5.27 1.76
CA LYS A 47 -6.21 -6.34 2.57
C LYS A 47 -5.69 -6.20 4.00
N ILE A 48 -6.61 -6.02 4.93
CA ILE A 48 -6.31 -5.88 6.37
C ILE A 48 -6.94 -7.08 7.08
N ASN A 49 -6.11 -7.92 7.70
CA ASN A 49 -6.60 -9.03 8.52
C ASN A 49 -6.42 -8.77 10.02
N ASP A 50 -5.66 -7.73 10.40
CA ASP A 50 -5.57 -7.32 11.80
C ASP A 50 -6.87 -6.64 12.28
N LEU A 51 -7.53 -7.26 13.28
CA LEU A 51 -8.78 -6.76 13.86
C LEU A 51 -8.65 -5.37 14.49
N SER A 52 -7.47 -5.02 15.02
CA SER A 52 -7.27 -3.71 15.64
C SER A 52 -7.20 -2.60 14.57
N THR A 53 -6.52 -2.87 13.45
CA THR A 53 -6.45 -1.99 12.28
C THR A 53 -7.82 -1.81 11.64
N ILE A 54 -8.58 -2.89 11.44
CA ILE A 54 -9.96 -2.84 10.94
C ILE A 54 -10.79 -1.87 11.79
N LYS A 55 -10.78 -2.02 13.11
CA LYS A 55 -11.51 -1.15 14.03
C LYS A 55 -11.03 0.32 13.95
N LYS A 56 -9.73 0.58 13.74
CA LYS A 56 -9.22 1.95 13.58
C LYS A 56 -9.74 2.59 12.28
N LEU A 57 -9.80 1.84 11.19
CA LEU A 57 -10.32 2.29 9.89
C LEU A 57 -11.83 2.55 9.93
N GLU A 58 -12.60 1.64 10.53
CA GLU A 58 -14.06 1.79 10.69
C GLU A 58 -14.44 3.02 11.53
N ASN A 59 -13.64 3.34 12.55
CA ASN A 59 -13.82 4.52 13.39
C ASN A 59 -13.24 5.81 12.76
N LYS A 60 -12.85 5.79 11.48
CA LYS A 60 -12.31 6.94 10.73
C LYS A 60 -11.12 7.62 11.41
N LYS A 61 -10.22 6.83 12.02
CA LYS A 61 -9.03 7.35 12.69
C LYS A 61 -7.84 7.58 11.78
N LEU A 62 -7.90 7.09 10.55
CA LEU A 62 -6.84 7.31 9.57
C LEU A 62 -6.74 8.81 9.31
N ARG A 63 -5.55 9.39 9.51
CA ARG A 63 -5.29 10.82 9.32
C ARG A 63 -4.56 11.08 8.02
N GLU A 64 -3.58 10.25 7.72
CA GLU A 64 -2.67 10.47 6.61
C GLU A 64 -2.26 9.15 5.97
N PHE A 65 -1.81 9.28 4.73
CA PHE A 65 -1.41 8.18 3.88
C PHE A 65 -0.03 8.49 3.28
N ILE A 66 0.90 7.53 3.33
CA ILE A 66 2.25 7.67 2.77
C ILE A 66 2.52 6.57 1.75
N ILE A 67 3.01 6.96 0.56
CA ILE A 67 3.64 6.03 -0.40
C ILE A 67 5.15 6.15 -0.23
N TYR A 68 5.82 5.14 0.31
CA TYR A 68 7.24 5.25 0.71
C TYR A 68 8.21 5.31 -0.47
N SER A 69 7.81 4.84 -1.66
CA SER A 69 8.56 5.01 -2.91
C SER A 69 8.59 6.46 -3.41
N ILE A 70 7.75 7.35 -2.86
CA ILE A 70 7.75 8.78 -3.15
C ILE A 70 8.65 9.50 -2.14
N LYS A 71 9.53 10.38 -2.66
CA LYS A 71 10.42 11.21 -1.85
C LYS A 71 9.62 12.10 -0.90
N LYS A 72 10.17 12.40 0.28
CA LYS A 72 9.42 13.09 1.34
C LYS A 72 8.87 14.45 0.89
N GLU A 73 9.68 15.19 0.14
CA GLU A 73 9.37 16.49 -0.44
C GLU A 73 8.23 16.45 -1.47
N ASP A 74 8.00 15.29 -2.10
CA ASP A 74 7.02 15.10 -3.17
C ASP A 74 5.69 14.49 -2.66
N ARG A 75 5.59 14.12 -1.37
CA ARG A 75 4.41 13.46 -0.81
C ARG A 75 3.19 14.36 -0.70
N ASN A 76 3.40 15.68 -0.62
CA ASN A 76 2.33 16.68 -0.58
C ASN A 76 1.54 16.78 -1.88
N TYR A 77 1.99 16.16 -2.97
CA TYR A 77 1.24 16.04 -4.22
C TYR A 77 0.18 14.92 -4.18
N PHE A 78 0.12 14.12 -3.11
CA PHE A 78 -0.86 13.06 -2.90
C PHE A 78 -1.84 13.44 -1.80
N PHE A 79 -3.12 13.54 -2.16
CA PHE A 79 -4.20 13.99 -1.30
C PHE A 79 -5.16 12.84 -1.05
N TYR A 80 -5.04 12.23 0.13
CA TYR A 80 -6.07 11.34 0.64
C TYR A 80 -7.20 12.16 1.26
N GLU A 81 -8.44 11.92 0.83
CA GLU A 81 -9.62 12.53 1.44
C GLU A 81 -9.94 11.84 2.76
N VAL A 82 -9.25 12.26 3.83
CA VAL A 82 -9.33 11.73 5.21
C VAL A 82 -10.77 11.55 5.73
N TRP A 83 -11.70 12.38 5.26
CA TRP A 83 -13.11 12.38 5.67
C TRP A 83 -13.96 11.30 4.99
N LYS A 84 -13.49 10.73 3.88
CA LYS A 84 -14.15 9.62 3.19
C LYS A 84 -13.71 8.30 3.83
N THR A 85 -14.68 7.58 4.38
CA THR A 85 -14.44 6.20 4.83
C THR A 85 -13.90 5.40 3.64
N PRO A 86 -12.81 4.63 3.80
CA PRO A 86 -12.39 3.69 2.77
C PRO A 86 -13.56 2.77 2.40
N ILE A 87 -13.71 2.48 1.10
CA ILE A 87 -14.74 1.55 0.64
C ILE A 87 -14.31 0.16 1.10
N ARG A 88 -15.17 -0.51 1.86
CA ARG A 88 -14.88 -1.84 2.40
C ARG A 88 -15.61 -2.92 1.62
N LYS A 89 -14.86 -3.95 1.20
CA LYS A 89 -15.39 -5.22 0.71
C LYS A 89 -14.67 -6.35 1.45
N GLU A 90 -15.39 -7.05 2.33
CA GLU A 90 -14.81 -8.07 3.22
C GLU A 90 -13.64 -7.51 4.06
N ASN A 91 -12.43 -8.02 3.88
CA ASN A 91 -11.22 -7.56 4.56
C ASN A 91 -10.39 -6.58 3.71
N THR A 92 -10.90 -6.18 2.55
CA THR A 92 -10.24 -5.22 1.67
C THR A 92 -10.79 -3.82 1.89
N PHE A 93 -9.89 -2.87 2.08
CA PHE A 93 -10.15 -1.44 2.21
C PHE A 93 -9.57 -0.72 0.99
N SER A 94 -10.44 -0.06 0.24
CA SER A 94 -10.07 0.74 -0.93
C SER A 94 -9.96 2.20 -0.55
N PHE A 95 -8.80 2.79 -0.82
CA PHE A 95 -8.48 4.19 -0.56
C PHE A 95 -8.38 4.94 -1.88
N ILE A 96 -9.11 6.06 -2.00
CA ILE A 96 -9.03 6.94 -3.16
C ILE A 96 -8.09 8.10 -2.81
N ILE A 97 -7.01 8.23 -3.57
CA ILE A 97 -5.96 9.22 -3.39
C ILE A 97 -5.93 10.08 -4.65
N ARG A 98 -6.27 11.37 -4.54
CA ARG A 98 -6.12 12.33 -5.63
C ARG A 98 -4.65 12.74 -5.72
N THR A 99 -4.09 12.89 -6.91
CA THR A 99 -2.69 13.30 -7.04
C THR A 99 -2.46 14.16 -8.28
N ASN A 100 -1.63 15.18 -8.13
CA ASN A 100 -1.08 15.95 -9.25
C ASN A 100 0.41 15.64 -9.48
N TYR A 101 0.98 14.68 -8.75
CA TYR A 101 2.39 14.29 -8.86
C TYR A 101 2.76 13.81 -10.27
N PHE A 102 1.83 13.11 -10.93
CA PHE A 102 1.98 12.59 -12.28
C PHE A 102 1.55 13.57 -13.37
N SER A 103 1.16 14.81 -13.01
CA SER A 103 0.74 15.80 -14.01
C SER A 103 1.94 16.32 -14.82
N GLN A 104 1.76 16.48 -16.12
CA GLN A 104 2.79 16.98 -17.03
C GLN A 104 3.07 18.49 -16.87
N ASN A 105 2.25 19.20 -16.08
CA ASN A 105 2.30 20.66 -15.90
C ASN A 105 3.10 21.13 -14.67
N ILE A 106 3.86 20.26 -14.00
CA ILE A 106 4.74 20.69 -12.90
C ILE A 106 5.90 21.50 -13.52
N SER A 107 6.02 22.78 -13.13
CA SER A 107 6.91 23.76 -13.77
C SER A 107 8.40 23.60 -13.47
N ASP A 108 8.88 22.38 -13.22
CA ASP A 108 10.28 22.16 -12.86
C ASP A 108 11.13 21.72 -14.03
N LYS A 109 12.39 22.14 -13.97
CA LYS A 109 13.45 22.13 -15.00
C LYS A 109 13.79 20.76 -15.61
N GLU A 110 13.11 19.70 -15.20
CA GLU A 110 13.17 18.36 -15.75
C GLU A 110 11.73 17.96 -16.11
N LYS A 111 11.38 18.01 -17.40
CA LYS A 111 10.11 17.42 -17.86
C LYS A 111 10.12 15.93 -17.49
N ARG A 112 9.56 15.57 -16.33
CA ARG A 112 9.37 14.17 -15.94
C ARG A 112 8.36 13.60 -16.93
N ILE A 113 8.84 12.77 -17.85
CA ILE A 113 7.98 12.04 -18.77
C ILE A 113 7.40 10.86 -17.99
N TRP A 114 6.14 11.01 -17.59
CA TRP A 114 5.38 9.95 -16.95
C TRP A 114 4.88 8.98 -18.02
N ASN A 115 5.41 7.76 -18.00
CA ASN A 115 4.90 6.64 -18.76
C ASN A 115 4.46 5.54 -17.79
N LYS A 116 3.85 4.47 -18.33
CA LYS A 116 3.35 3.34 -17.54
C LYS A 116 4.40 2.79 -16.57
N ASP A 117 5.61 2.52 -17.05
CA ASP A 117 6.68 1.93 -16.24
C ASP A 117 7.14 2.84 -15.10
N ASN A 118 7.29 4.14 -15.37
CA ASN A 118 7.70 5.13 -14.38
C ASN A 118 6.65 5.32 -13.28
N ILE A 119 5.36 5.33 -13.65
CA ILE A 119 4.25 5.42 -12.70
C ILE A 119 4.17 4.13 -11.88
N THR A 120 4.24 2.97 -12.51
CA THR A 120 4.28 1.66 -11.83
C THR A 120 5.42 1.63 -10.81
N LYS A 121 6.62 2.07 -11.18
CA LYS A 121 7.76 2.14 -10.26
C LYS A 121 7.50 3.09 -9.09
N ALA A 122 6.94 4.26 -9.35
CA ALA A 122 6.63 5.26 -8.32
C ALA A 122 5.58 4.77 -7.32
N LEU A 123 4.62 3.95 -7.76
CA LEU A 123 3.57 3.37 -6.91
C LEU A 123 3.94 2.00 -6.32
N SER A 124 5.07 1.42 -6.72
CA SER A 124 5.42 0.05 -6.34
C SER A 124 5.77 -0.17 -4.87
N GLY A 125 6.01 0.89 -4.10
CA GLY A 125 6.55 0.79 -2.74
C GLY A 125 5.56 0.35 -1.67
N ASP A 126 6.08 0.30 -0.45
CA ASP A 126 5.31 0.09 0.77
C ASP A 126 4.46 1.34 1.09
N VAL A 127 3.48 1.14 1.95
CA VAL A 127 2.50 2.15 2.34
C VAL A 127 2.47 2.36 3.84
N GLY A 128 2.39 3.61 4.27
CA GLY A 128 2.11 3.99 5.65
C GLY A 128 0.67 4.44 5.84
N LEU A 129 -0.06 3.80 6.76
CA LEU A 129 -1.34 4.26 7.27
C LEU A 129 -1.13 4.93 8.63
N ILE A 130 -1.33 6.24 8.72
CA ILE A 130 -1.05 7.00 9.94
C ILE A 130 -2.35 7.24 10.72
N PHE A 131 -2.38 6.77 11.97
CA PHE A 131 -3.49 6.93 12.90
C PHE A 131 -3.00 7.65 14.15
N ASP A 132 -3.47 8.88 14.44
CA ASP A 132 -3.04 9.65 15.62
C ASP A 132 -1.51 9.63 15.87
N LYS A 133 -1.03 8.72 16.74
CA LYS A 133 0.39 8.51 17.08
C LYS A 133 1.01 7.23 16.51
N ASP A 134 0.18 6.36 15.93
CA ASP A 134 0.57 5.07 15.37
C ASP A 134 0.75 5.19 13.86
N THR A 135 1.70 4.43 13.30
CA THR A 135 1.81 4.23 11.86
C THR A 135 1.84 2.73 11.59
N ILE A 136 0.94 2.28 10.71
CA ILE A 136 0.92 0.91 10.25
C ILE A 136 1.62 0.86 8.91
N HIS A 137 2.67 0.05 8.84
CA HIS A 137 3.45 -0.14 7.63
C HIS A 137 2.93 -1.38 6.89
N VAL A 138 2.40 -1.16 5.69
CA VAL A 138 1.77 -2.18 4.86
C VAL A 138 2.66 -2.45 3.65
N LYS A 139 3.04 -3.71 3.47
CA LYS A 139 3.88 -4.15 2.35
C LYS A 139 3.04 -4.65 1.18
N PRO A 140 3.55 -4.61 -0.06
CA PRO A 140 2.95 -5.29 -1.19
C PRO A 140 2.77 -6.79 -0.95
N SER A 141 1.64 -7.36 -1.37
CA SER A 141 1.51 -8.81 -1.49
C SER A 141 2.38 -9.30 -2.65
N LYS A 142 2.75 -10.59 -2.62
CA LYS A 142 3.59 -11.20 -3.68
C LYS A 142 2.90 -11.16 -5.04
N ASP A 143 1.57 -11.28 -5.04
CA ASP A 143 0.75 -11.41 -6.23
C ASP A 143 -0.01 -10.10 -6.52
N ARG A 144 0.49 -8.97 -6.00
CA ARG A 144 -0.14 -7.65 -6.15
C ARG A 144 -0.28 -7.27 -7.62
N GLU A 145 -1.45 -6.74 -7.96
CA GLU A 145 -1.73 -6.16 -9.28
C GLU A 145 -1.44 -4.64 -9.29
N ILE A 146 -0.89 -4.13 -10.39
CA ILE A 146 -0.78 -2.69 -10.65
C ILE A 146 -1.37 -2.39 -12.02
N THR A 147 -2.46 -1.65 -12.04
CA THR A 147 -3.17 -1.24 -13.25
C THR A 147 -2.95 0.23 -13.52
N ILE A 148 -2.44 0.56 -14.70
CA ILE A 148 -2.21 1.95 -15.14
C ILE A 148 -3.07 2.22 -16.36
N GLN A 149 -4.03 3.13 -16.22
CA GLN A 149 -4.90 3.63 -17.28
C GLN A 149 -4.51 5.07 -17.60
N LEU A 150 -3.74 5.25 -18.67
CA LEU A 150 -3.40 6.56 -19.22
C LEU A 150 -4.49 6.99 -20.21
N LEU A 151 -4.70 8.29 -20.36
CA LEU A 151 -5.44 8.79 -21.51
C LEU A 151 -4.61 8.46 -22.76
N ASN A 152 -5.24 7.80 -23.74
CA ASN A 152 -4.61 7.64 -25.05
C ASN A 152 -4.66 9.00 -25.75
N ASP A 153 -3.52 9.46 -26.27
CA ASP A 153 -3.45 10.53 -27.28
C ASP A 153 -4.12 10.09 -28.60
#